data_AF-A0A418VEN2-F1
#
_entry.id   AF-A0A418VEN2-F1
#
_cell.length_a   1.000
_cell.length_b   1.000
_cell.length_c   1.000
_cell.angle_alpha   90.00
_cell.angle_beta   90.00
_cell.angle_gamma   90.00
#
_symmetry.space_group_name_H-M   'P 1'
#
loop_
_entity.id
_entity.type
_entity.pdbx_description
1 polymer ?
#
loop_
_entity_poly.entity_id
_entity_poly.type
_entity_poly.pdbx_seq_one_letter_code
_entity_poly.pdbx_strand_id
1 'polypeptide(L)'
;MLKQQAEAENLSVYNYGGDLLERALNYASKEASDELLAPHIRRAVRQEVDRMLETLTELLLRVYMEAGTGRRLTQAGLMLPTQMPREKVLDLTEKNWDNTYRELRDDVKGISDWRKLLMSGQGLKPTESPSHAEEVAENS
;
A
#
# COMPACT_ATOMS: atom_id res chain seq x y z
N MET A 1 42.86 -17.44 -16.44
CA MET A 1 41.91 -17.50 -15.31
C MET A 1 41.23 -18.87 -15.21
N LEU A 2 40.43 -19.32 -16.19
CA LEU A 2 39.74 -20.63 -16.13
C LEU A 2 40.66 -21.83 -15.83
N LYS A 3 41.85 -21.89 -16.44
CA LYS A 3 42.85 -22.95 -16.18
C LYS A 3 43.35 -22.97 -14.73
N GLN A 4 43.61 -21.79 -14.15
CA GLN A 4 44.09 -21.65 -12.77
C GLN A 4 43.01 -21.99 -11.75
N GLN A 5 41.75 -21.65 -12.02
CA GLN A 5 40.63 -22.03 -11.16
C GLN A 5 40.27 -23.51 -11.28
N ALA A 6 40.37 -24.10 -12.48
CA ALA A 6 40.22 -25.54 -12.66
C ALA A 6 41.32 -26.33 -11.93
N GLU A 7 42.57 -25.86 -11.97
CA GLU A 7 43.70 -26.44 -11.20
C GLU A 7 43.51 -26.27 -9.68
N ALA A 8 42.94 -25.15 -9.22
CA ALA A 8 42.64 -24.93 -7.80
C ALA A 8 41.55 -25.88 -7.26
N GLU A 9 40.61 -26.29 -8.11
CA GLU A 9 39.56 -27.25 -7.76
C GLU A 9 39.92 -28.71 -8.11
N ASN A 10 41.15 -29.00 -8.55
CA ASN A 10 41.61 -30.32 -9.02
C ASN A 10 40.73 -30.92 -10.14
N LEU A 11 40.15 -30.08 -10.98
CA LEU A 11 39.27 -30.49 -12.07
C LEU A 11 39.94 -30.26 -13.43
N SER A 12 39.58 -31.10 -14.41
CA SER A 12 39.97 -30.84 -15.80
C SER A 12 39.30 -29.54 -16.26
N VAL A 13 40.00 -28.77 -17.11
CA VAL A 13 39.48 -27.49 -17.65
C VAL A 13 38.14 -27.68 -18.35
N TYR A 14 37.92 -28.84 -18.96
CA TYR A 14 36.66 -29.20 -19.61
C TYR A 14 35.54 -29.46 -18.59
N ASN A 15 35.82 -30.18 -17.52
CA ASN A 15 34.84 -30.46 -16.47
C ASN A 15 34.47 -29.17 -15.72
N TYR A 16 35.46 -28.33 -15.41
CA TYR A 16 35.24 -27.04 -14.77
C TYR A 16 34.45 -26.08 -15.67
N GLY A 17 34.74 -26.06 -16.97
CA GLY A 17 33.98 -25.29 -17.95
C GLY A 17 32.53 -25.78 -18.09
N GLY A 18 32.30 -27.09 -18.06
CA GLY A 18 30.97 -27.69 -18.04
C GLY A 18 30.17 -27.30 -16.79
N ASP A 19 30.79 -27.38 -15.61
CA ASP A 19 30.16 -27.03 -14.34
C ASP A 19 29.82 -25.52 -14.27
N LEU A 20 30.68 -24.66 -14.81
CA LEU A 20 30.42 -23.22 -14.95
C LEU A 20 29.24 -22.93 -15.88
N LEU A 21 29.15 -23.64 -17.01
CA LEU A 21 28.03 -23.49 -17.95
C LEU A 21 26.72 -23.98 -17.34
N GLU A 22 26.75 -25.11 -16.62
CA GLU A 22 25.58 -25.64 -15.93
C GLU A 22 25.11 -24.68 -14.82
N ARG A 23 26.03 -24.11 -14.05
CA ARG A 23 25.72 -23.07 -13.06
C ARG A 23 25.16 -21.80 -13.70
N ALA A 24 25.74 -21.34 -14.81
CA ALA A 24 25.24 -20.16 -15.53
C ALA A 24 23.84 -20.40 -16.10
N LEU A 25 23.58 -21.60 -16.64
CA LEU A 25 22.27 -21.99 -17.19
C LEU A 25 21.22 -22.11 -16.08
N ASN A 26 21.59 -22.68 -14.93
CA ASN A 26 20.73 -22.72 -13.74
C ASN A 26 20.44 -21.33 -13.15
N TYR A 27 21.41 -20.42 -13.22
CA TYR A 27 21.21 -19.04 -12.78
C TYR A 27 20.23 -18.30 -13.70
N ALA A 28 20.43 -18.42 -15.02
CA ALA A 28 19.53 -17.84 -16.02
C ALA A 28 18.11 -18.43 -15.94
N SER A 29 17.96 -19.74 -15.67
CA SER A 29 16.63 -20.36 -15.52
C SER A 29 15.92 -19.92 -14.25
N LYS A 30 16.65 -19.72 -13.14
CA LYS A 30 16.11 -19.15 -11.90
C LYS A 30 15.68 -17.71 -12.09
N GLU A 31 16.50 -16.90 -12.75
CA GLU A 31 16.19 -15.50 -13.02
C GLU A 31 14.95 -15.35 -13.91
N ALA A 32 14.84 -16.16 -14.97
CA ALA A 32 13.63 -16.24 -15.80
C ALA A 32 12.40 -16.74 -15.01
N SER A 33 12.59 -17.66 -14.07
CA SER A 33 11.51 -18.16 -13.19
C SER A 33 11.04 -17.08 -12.21
N ASP A 34 11.95 -16.31 -11.64
CA ASP A 34 11.63 -15.18 -10.77
C ASP A 34 10.92 -14.07 -11.55
N GLU A 35 11.32 -13.82 -12.80
CA GLU A 35 10.65 -12.87 -13.68
C GLU A 35 9.21 -13.29 -14.02
N LEU A 36 8.97 -14.59 -14.16
CA LEU A 36 7.63 -15.17 -14.35
C LEU A 36 6.76 -15.06 -13.08
N LEU A 37 7.35 -15.23 -11.89
CA LEU A 37 6.63 -15.20 -10.62
C LEU A 37 6.41 -13.77 -10.09
N ALA A 38 7.29 -12.83 -10.42
CA ALA A 38 7.25 -11.46 -9.91
C ALA A 38 5.90 -10.73 -10.12
N PRO A 39 5.21 -10.84 -11.28
CA PRO A 39 3.88 -10.25 -11.47
C PRO A 39 2.82 -10.89 -10.57
N HIS A 40 2.89 -12.20 -10.34
CA HIS A 40 1.94 -12.92 -9.50
C HIS A 40 2.13 -12.56 -8.03
N ILE A 41 3.37 -12.51 -7.56
CA ILE A 41 3.72 -12.06 -6.20
C ILE A 41 3.26 -10.62 -6.01
N ARG A 42 3.54 -9.72 -6.97
CA ARG A 42 3.11 -8.32 -6.91
C ARG A 42 1.58 -8.20 -6.82
N ARG A 43 0.85 -9.02 -7.57
CA ARG A 43 -0.62 -9.05 -7.51
C ARG A 43 -1.14 -9.54 -6.18
N ALA A 44 -0.57 -10.63 -5.65
CA ALA A 44 -0.96 -11.19 -4.35
C ALA A 44 -0.69 -10.20 -3.21
N VAL A 45 0.50 -9.57 -3.20
CA VAL A 45 0.85 -8.52 -2.23
C VAL A 45 -0.12 -7.35 -2.32
N ARG A 46 -0.47 -6.91 -3.53
CA ARG A 46 -1.43 -5.81 -3.70
C ARG A 46 -2.80 -6.15 -3.13
N GLN A 47 -3.31 -7.35 -3.42
CA GLN A 47 -4.59 -7.82 -2.89
C GLN A 47 -4.59 -7.88 -1.36
N GLU A 48 -3.50 -8.36 -0.76
CA GLU A 48 -3.40 -8.42 0.70
C GLU A 48 -3.28 -7.04 1.33
N VAL A 49 -2.55 -6.12 0.71
CA VAL A 49 -2.47 -4.72 1.14
C VAL A 49 -3.85 -4.05 1.05
N ASP A 50 -4.59 -4.25 -0.04
CA ASP A 50 -5.93 -3.69 -0.20
C ASP A 50 -6.89 -4.23 0.89
N ARG A 51 -6.86 -5.54 1.16
CA ARG A 51 -7.65 -6.17 2.23
C ARG A 51 -7.27 -5.66 3.62
N MET A 52 -5.98 -5.49 3.87
CA MET A 52 -5.49 -4.94 5.14
C MET A 52 -5.95 -3.49 5.31
N LEU A 53 -5.88 -2.68 4.26
CA LEU A 53 -6.35 -1.29 4.29
C LEU A 53 -7.85 -1.19 4.53
N GLU A 54 -8.67 -2.05 3.92
CA GLU A 54 -10.10 -2.14 4.20
C GLU A 54 -10.35 -2.46 5.68
N THR A 55 -9.68 -3.48 6.21
CA THR A 55 -9.81 -3.89 7.62
C THR A 55 -9.41 -2.77 8.58
N LEU A 56 -8.30 -2.08 8.30
CA LEU A 56 -7.86 -0.94 9.10
C LEU A 56 -8.83 0.23 9.00
N THR A 57 -9.41 0.48 7.83
CA THR A 57 -10.40 1.54 7.62
C THR A 57 -11.67 1.26 8.42
N GLU A 58 -12.16 0.02 8.40
CA GLU A 58 -13.31 -0.40 9.21
C GLU A 58 -13.04 -0.21 10.71
N LEU A 59 -11.87 -0.64 11.18
CA LEU A 59 -11.48 -0.48 12.58
C LEU A 59 -11.41 0.99 12.98
N LEU A 60 -10.77 1.83 12.16
CA LEU A 60 -10.66 3.28 12.42
C LEU A 60 -12.03 3.96 12.43
N LEU A 61 -12.91 3.60 11.49
CA LEU A 61 -14.27 4.11 11.45
C LEU A 61 -15.05 3.68 12.71
N ARG A 62 -14.91 2.43 13.14
CA ARG A 62 -15.54 1.94 14.36
C ARG A 62 -15.05 2.70 15.60
N VAL A 63 -13.74 2.89 15.74
CA VAL A 63 -13.15 3.63 16.86
C VAL A 63 -13.61 5.08 16.87
N TYR A 64 -13.64 5.74 15.71
CA TYR A 64 -14.16 7.10 15.59
C TYR A 64 -15.61 7.19 16.06
N MET A 65 -16.46 6.26 15.58
CA MET A 65 -17.88 6.23 15.93
C MET A 65 -18.10 6.01 17.43
N GLU A 66 -17.34 5.09 18.05
CA GLU A 66 -17.40 4.84 19.49
C GLU A 66 -16.93 6.05 20.30
N ALA A 67 -15.83 6.69 19.89
CA ALA A 67 -15.31 7.87 20.55
C ALA A 67 -16.25 9.08 20.44
N GLY A 68 -16.83 9.32 19.26
CA GLY A 68 -17.78 10.41 19.01
C GLY A 68 -19.08 10.21 19.78
N THR A 69 -19.61 8.98 19.77
CA THR A 69 -20.80 8.61 20.56
C THR A 69 -20.53 8.76 22.05
N GLY A 70 -19.38 8.28 22.53
CA GLY A 70 -18.96 8.41 23.92
C GLY A 70 -18.87 9.88 24.36
N ARG A 71 -18.24 10.74 23.57
CA ARG A 71 -18.16 12.19 23.85
C ARG A 71 -19.55 12.81 23.96
N ARG A 72 -20.46 12.51 23.02
CA ARG A 72 -21.84 13.02 23.03
C ARG A 72 -22.63 12.52 24.23
N LEU A 73 -22.45 11.26 24.62
CA LEU A 73 -23.06 10.71 25.82
C LEU A 73 -22.52 11.35 27.10
N THR A 74 -21.21 11.60 27.20
CA THR A 74 -20.63 12.33 28.34
C THR A 74 -21.20 13.75 28.43
N GLN A 75 -21.29 14.47 27.30
CA GLN A 75 -21.90 15.81 27.26
C GLN A 75 -23.38 15.77 27.67
N ALA A 76 -24.14 14.81 27.15
CA ALA A 76 -25.54 14.62 27.52
C ALA A 76 -25.68 14.31 29.02
N GLY A 77 -24.78 13.50 29.58
CA GLY A 77 -24.74 13.16 31.01
C GLY A 77 -24.44 14.34 31.94
N LEU A 78 -23.84 15.43 31.45
CA LEU A 78 -23.67 16.67 32.21
C LEU A 78 -24.97 17.50 32.30
N MET A 79 -25.90 17.29 31.36
CA MET A 79 -27.16 18.05 31.28
C MET A 79 -28.38 17.23 31.75
N LEU A 80 -28.29 15.91 31.71
CA LEU A 80 -29.37 14.98 32.05
C LEU A 80 -29.25 14.47 33.49
N PRO A 81 -30.37 14.08 34.12
CA PRO A 81 -30.37 13.50 35.46
C PRO A 81 -29.54 12.21 35.51
N THR A 82 -28.82 12.00 36.62
CA THR A 82 -27.88 10.87 36.83
C THR A 82 -28.55 9.51 36.89
N GLN A 83 -29.85 9.44 37.19
CA GLN A 83 -30.62 8.20 37.17
C GLN A 83 -31.65 8.23 36.04
N MET A 84 -31.31 7.57 34.94
CA MET A 84 -32.21 7.35 33.81
C MET A 84 -32.58 5.87 33.70
N PRO A 85 -33.83 5.55 33.29
CA PRO A 85 -34.20 4.19 32.91
C PRO A 85 -33.28 3.67 31.81
N ARG A 86 -32.88 2.39 31.89
CA ARG A 86 -31.98 1.74 30.92
C ARG A 86 -32.43 1.91 29.47
N GLU A 87 -33.74 1.80 29.21
CA GLU A 87 -34.32 1.96 27.87
C GLU A 87 -34.05 3.35 27.29
N LYS A 88 -34.15 4.41 28.11
CA LYS A 88 -33.83 5.78 27.67
C LYS A 88 -32.35 5.96 27.39
N VAL A 89 -31.47 5.29 28.14
CA VAL A 89 -30.02 5.33 27.91
C VAL A 89 -29.67 4.66 26.58
N LEU A 90 -30.32 3.54 26.24
CA LEU A 90 -30.13 2.85 24.97
C LEU A 90 -30.61 3.70 23.78
N ASP A 91 -31.82 4.28 23.89
CA ASP A 91 -32.36 5.19 22.86
C ASP A 91 -31.47 6.43 22.66
N LEU A 92 -30.94 7.02 23.73
CA LEU A 92 -29.97 8.11 23.63
C LEU A 92 -28.65 7.68 22.99
N THR A 93 -28.20 6.45 23.24
CA THR A 93 -26.98 5.90 22.64
C THR A 93 -27.14 5.74 21.14
N GLU A 94 -28.25 5.17 20.68
CA GLU A 94 -28.56 4.99 19.25
C GLU A 94 -28.69 6.34 18.54
N LYS A 95 -29.41 7.31 19.13
CA LYS A 95 -29.51 8.66 18.58
C LYS A 95 -28.15 9.36 18.45
N ASN A 96 -27.28 9.21 19.45
CA ASN A 96 -25.95 9.80 19.41
C ASN A 96 -25.01 9.08 18.42
N TRP A 97 -25.18 7.78 18.23
CA TRP A 97 -24.52 7.02 17.19
C TRP A 97 -24.90 7.58 15.80
N ASP A 98 -26.19 7.71 15.51
CA ASP A 98 -26.67 8.25 14.23
C ASP A 98 -26.23 9.70 13.98
N ASN A 99 -26.21 10.52 15.03
CA ASN A 99 -25.70 11.89 14.94
C ASN A 99 -24.19 11.92 14.65
N THR A 100 -23.41 11.04 15.27
CA THR A 100 -21.96 10.90 15.01
C THR A 100 -21.72 10.44 13.57
N TYR A 101 -22.54 9.53 13.07
CA TYR A 101 -22.45 9.08 11.68
C TYR A 101 -22.76 10.22 10.70
N ARG A 102 -23.77 11.05 11.00
CA ARG A 102 -24.12 12.22 10.19
C ARG A 102 -23.00 13.25 10.17
N GLU A 103 -22.39 13.55 11.31
CA GLU A 103 -21.22 14.44 11.41
C GLU A 103 -20.04 13.89 10.59
N LEU A 104 -19.69 12.61 10.77
CA LEU A 104 -18.63 11.96 9.98
C LEU A 104 -18.91 12.07 8.48
N ARG A 105 -20.16 11.82 8.07
CA ARG A 105 -20.55 11.94 6.65
C ARG A 105 -20.33 13.35 6.14
N ASP A 106 -20.63 14.37 6.93
CA ASP A 106 -20.44 15.76 6.54
C ASP A 106 -18.95 16.16 6.51
N ASP A 107 -18.14 15.67 7.45
CA ASP A 107 -16.69 15.85 7.46
C ASP A 107 -16.03 15.19 6.23
N VAL A 108 -16.49 14.00 5.84
CA VAL A 108 -15.94 13.23 4.72
C VAL A 108 -16.44 13.73 3.36
N LYS A 109 -17.57 14.44 3.29
CA LYS A 109 -18.07 15.03 2.03
C LYS A 109 -17.04 16.00 1.38
N GLY A 110 -16.15 16.59 2.17
CA GLY A 110 -15.04 17.42 1.66
C GLY A 110 -13.77 16.66 1.29
N ILE A 111 -13.65 15.39 1.67
CA ILE A 111 -12.42 14.59 1.54
C ILE A 111 -12.30 13.92 0.17
N SER A 112 -13.25 14.10 -0.75
CA SER A 112 -13.22 13.48 -2.11
C SER A 112 -11.92 13.72 -2.90
N ASP A 113 -11.12 14.73 -2.53
CA ASP A 113 -9.82 15.05 -3.11
C ASP A 113 -8.58 14.65 -2.26
N TRP A 114 -8.72 13.74 -1.29
CA TRP A 114 -7.55 13.23 -0.53
C TRP A 114 -6.50 12.59 -1.44
N ARG A 115 -6.95 11.96 -2.53
CA ARG A 115 -6.08 11.38 -3.57
C ARG A 115 -5.35 12.47 -4.36
N LYS A 116 -5.96 13.65 -4.58
CA LYS A 116 -5.29 14.81 -5.19
C LYS A 116 -4.28 15.44 -4.23
N LEU A 117 -4.59 15.49 -2.94
CA LEU A 117 -3.65 16.00 -1.91
C LEU A 117 -2.38 15.14 -1.81
N LEU A 118 -2.51 13.81 -1.83
CA LEU A 118 -1.36 12.90 -1.86
C LEU A 118 -0.54 13.01 -3.15
N MET A 119 -1.19 13.18 -4.31
CA MET A 119 -0.52 13.36 -5.60
C MET A 119 0.11 14.75 -5.75
N SER A 120 -0.41 15.77 -5.08
CA SER A 120 0.21 17.11 -5.01
C SER A 120 1.37 17.19 -4.01
N GLY A 121 1.45 16.26 -3.07
CA GLY A 121 2.50 16.17 -2.05
C GLY A 121 3.76 15.40 -2.47
N GLN A 122 3.73 14.67 -3.59
CA GLN A 122 4.92 14.11 -4.21
C GLN A 122 5.39 15.02 -5.34
N GLY A 123 6.37 15.86 -5.02
CA GLY A 123 7.19 16.60 -5.99
C GLY A 123 8.07 15.67 -6.85
N LEU A 124 7.47 14.70 -7.52
CA LEU A 124 8.03 14.08 -8.72
C LEU A 124 7.33 14.74 -9.90
N LYS A 125 7.77 15.97 -10.23
CA LYS A 125 7.65 16.42 -11.62
C LYS A 125 8.26 15.32 -12.47
N PRO A 126 7.58 14.81 -13.51
CA PRO A 126 8.25 14.00 -14.51
C PRO A 126 9.41 14.85 -14.99
N THR A 127 10.63 14.42 -14.70
CA THR A 127 11.80 14.91 -15.40
C THR A 127 11.56 14.55 -16.85
N GLU A 128 11.13 15.54 -17.63
CA GLU A 128 11.28 15.52 -19.08
C GLU A 128 12.74 15.14 -19.33
N SER A 129 12.96 13.90 -19.74
CA SER A 129 14.26 13.47 -20.20
C SER A 129 14.57 14.31 -21.44
N PRO A 130 15.76 14.94 -21.53
CA PRO A 130 16.13 15.66 -22.73
C PRO A 130 16.25 14.64 -23.86
N SER A 131 15.29 14.69 -24.78
CA SER A 131 15.39 14.05 -26.09
C SER A 131 16.53 14.73 -26.84
N HIS A 132 17.70 14.10 -26.85
CA HIS A 132 18.73 14.35 -27.83
C HIS A 132 18.45 13.47 -29.06
N ALA A 133 17.99 14.12 -30.13
CA ALA A 133 18.02 13.75 -31.55
C ALA A 133 16.91 14.58 -32.23
N GLU A 134 17.09 15.43 -33.24
CA GLU A 134 18.15 15.69 -34.20
C GLU A 134 17.94 17.13 -34.71
N GLU A 135 19.01 17.93 -34.74
CA GLU A 135 19.12 19.11 -35.60
C GLU A 135 19.45 18.60 -37.01
N VAL A 136 18.45 18.47 -37.89
CA VAL A 136 18.66 18.56 -39.35
C VAL A 136 17.41 19.18 -39.98
N ALA A 137 17.47 20.48 -40.27
CA ALA A 137 16.63 21.10 -41.28
C ALA A 137 17.36 22.33 -41.86
N GLU A 138 18.34 22.07 -42.72
CA GLU A 138 18.58 22.93 -43.87
C GLU A 138 17.31 22.95 -44.74
N ASN A 139 16.66 24.11 -44.87
CA ASN A 139 16.15 24.65 -46.14
C ASN A 139 15.32 25.90 -45.88
N SER A 140 15.93 27.07 -46.09
CA SER A 140 15.31 28.28 -46.66
C SER A 140 16.40 29.21 -47.17
#